data_AF-A0A957BVH4-F1
#
_entry.id   AF-A0A957BVH4-F1
#
_cell.length_a   1.000
_cell.length_b   1.000
_cell.length_c   1.000
_cell.angle_alpha   90.00
_cell.angle_beta   90.00
_cell.angle_gamma   90.00
#
_symmetry.space_group_name_H-M   'P 1'
#
loop_
_entity.id
_entity.type
_entity.pdbx_description
1 polymer ?
#
loop_
_entity_poly.entity_id
_entity_poly.type
_entity_poly.pdbx_seq_one_letter_code
_entity_poly.pdbx_strand_id
1 'polypeptide(L)'
;VFTGNDLAIDMVMYGSDYLLGISTFAPDLFARRDRMWLDGDSRFYELNDVLQYLGCFAFRPPVPAYKHSAAQFLKLRGWIASDAPHPNATRRPDSDVLVLKDIAERLGVLEGIPS
;
A
#
# COMPACT_ATOMS: atom_id res chain seq x y z
N VAL A 1 -1.15 19.86 9.96
CA VAL A 1 -0.41 18.92 10.84
C VAL A 1 0.02 17.76 9.97
N PHE A 2 1.30 17.40 9.91
CA PHE A 2 1.78 16.24 9.14
C PHE A 2 1.81 15.02 10.06
N THR A 3 1.16 13.92 9.66
CA THR A 3 1.30 12.65 10.37
C THR A 3 2.37 11.79 9.69
N GLY A 4 3.36 11.35 10.47
CA GLY A 4 4.38 10.36 10.07
C GLY A 4 4.04 8.95 10.55
N ASN A 5 2.77 8.68 10.86
CA ASN A 5 2.31 7.37 11.31
C ASN A 5 1.65 6.61 10.16
N ASP A 6 2.38 5.65 9.57
CA ASP A 6 1.91 4.78 8.48
C ASP A 6 0.70 3.89 8.85
N LEU A 7 0.30 3.86 10.12
CA LEU A 7 -0.88 3.14 10.60
C LEU A 7 -2.14 4.03 10.73
N ALA A 8 -2.04 5.35 10.49
CA ALA A 8 -3.14 6.30 10.67
C ALA A 8 -3.49 7.02 9.36
N ILE A 9 -3.83 6.24 8.33
CA ILE A 9 -4.13 6.74 6.98
C ILE A 9 -5.52 7.40 6.89
N ASP A 10 -6.29 7.39 7.99
CA ASP A 10 -7.60 8.07 8.14
C ASP A 10 -7.46 9.54 8.56
N MET A 11 -6.28 9.97 9.00
CA MET A 11 -6.04 11.34 9.47
C MET A 11 -6.30 12.47 8.43
N VAL A 12 -6.45 12.16 7.14
CA VAL A 12 -6.90 13.09 6.08
C VAL A 12 -8.33 13.50 6.34
N MET A 13 -9.16 12.60 6.88
CA MET A 13 -10.51 12.93 7.32
C MET A 13 -10.54 13.95 8.47
N TYR A 14 -9.39 14.21 9.09
CA TYR A 14 -9.20 15.17 10.19
C TYR A 14 -8.25 16.33 9.82
N GLY A 15 -7.95 16.55 8.53
CA GLY A 15 -7.22 17.74 8.04
C GLY A 15 -5.69 17.63 8.05
N SER A 16 -5.14 16.41 7.97
CA SER A 16 -3.69 16.18 7.91
C SER A 16 -3.19 15.94 6.49
N ASP A 17 -2.05 16.54 6.11
CA ASP A 17 -1.29 16.18 4.91
C ASP A 17 -0.36 14.98 5.19
N TYR A 18 -0.01 14.20 4.16
CA TYR A 18 0.74 12.94 4.31
C TYR A 18 2.15 12.94 3.72
N LEU A 19 3.09 12.37 4.47
CA LEU A 19 4.38 11.88 3.98
C LEU A 19 4.56 10.44 4.48
N LEU A 20 3.71 9.54 3.98
CA LEU A 20 3.67 8.15 4.43
C LEU A 20 4.46 7.25 3.48
N GLY A 21 5.24 6.33 4.04
CA GLY A 21 5.94 5.30 3.25
C GLY A 21 4.97 4.41 2.46
N ILE A 22 3.72 4.29 2.92
CA ILE A 22 2.68 3.50 2.25
C ILE A 22 2.24 4.07 0.89
N SER A 23 2.28 5.39 0.68
CA SER A 23 1.89 5.97 -0.62
C SER A 23 2.78 5.48 -1.77
N THR A 24 4.01 5.06 -1.45
CA THR A 24 4.95 4.42 -2.38
C THR A 24 4.39 3.13 -3.01
N PHE A 25 3.47 2.43 -2.34
CA PHE A 25 2.91 1.17 -2.84
C PHE A 25 1.91 1.40 -3.97
N ALA A 26 1.09 2.45 -3.87
CA ALA A 26 -0.03 2.68 -4.76
C ALA A 26 -0.41 4.17 -4.90
N PRO A 27 0.50 5.04 -5.37
CA PRO A 27 0.26 6.49 -5.41
C PRO A 27 -0.99 6.87 -6.22
N ASP A 28 -1.30 6.09 -7.25
CA ASP A 28 -2.50 6.20 -8.07
C ASP A 28 -3.80 5.91 -7.29
N LEU A 29 -3.79 4.93 -6.39
CA LEU A 29 -4.94 4.60 -5.56
C LEU A 29 -5.15 5.61 -4.45
N PHE A 30 -4.08 6.17 -3.88
CA PHE A 30 -4.16 7.27 -2.93
C PHE A 30 -4.78 8.52 -3.58
N ALA A 31 -4.35 8.88 -4.80
CA ALA A 31 -4.97 9.97 -5.54
C ALA A 31 -6.46 9.74 -5.83
N ARG A 32 -6.82 8.51 -6.21
CA ARG A 32 -8.23 8.11 -6.43
C ARG A 32 -9.06 8.21 -5.16
N ARG A 33 -8.52 7.71 -4.03
CA ARG A 33 -9.16 7.79 -2.72
C ARG A 33 -9.42 9.25 -2.33
N ASP A 34 -8.41 10.11 -2.44
CA ASP A 34 -8.53 11.52 -2.06
C ASP A 34 -9.55 12.25 -2.93
N ARG A 35 -9.66 11.89 -4.22
CA ARG A 35 -10.72 12.40 -5.10
C ARG A 35 -12.12 11.97 -4.65
N MET A 36 -12.31 10.69 -4.31
CA MET A 36 -13.59 10.17 -3.80
C MET A 36 -14.03 10.89 -2.52
N TRP A 37 -13.08 11.18 -1.63
CA TRP A 37 -13.36 11.97 -0.43
C TRP A 37 -13.87 13.37 -0.77
N LEU A 38 -13.17 14.08 -1.67
CA LEU A 38 -13.55 15.42 -2.09
C LEU A 38 -14.95 15.46 -2.74
N ASP A 39 -15.29 14.42 -3.51
CA ASP A 39 -16.57 14.30 -4.21
C ASP A 39 -17.71 13.75 -3.32
N GLY A 40 -17.44 13.39 -2.06
CA GLY A 40 -18.42 12.79 -1.14
C GLY A 40 -18.86 11.38 -1.53
N ASP A 41 -18.05 10.66 -2.30
CA ASP A 41 -18.34 9.32 -2.80
C ASP A 41 -18.08 8.24 -1.73
N SER A 42 -19.11 7.46 -1.39
CA SER A 42 -19.03 6.42 -0.36
C SER A 42 -18.06 5.27 -0.69
N ARG A 43 -17.70 5.08 -1.96
CA ARG A 43 -16.66 4.11 -2.37
C ARG A 43 -15.29 4.44 -1.78
N PHE A 44 -15.12 5.67 -1.30
CA PHE A 44 -13.97 6.07 -0.48
C PHE A 44 -13.68 5.08 0.64
N TYR A 45 -14.70 4.68 1.40
CA TYR A 45 -14.50 3.86 2.60
C TYR A 45 -13.93 2.49 2.28
N GLU A 46 -14.46 1.82 1.26
CA GLU A 46 -13.97 0.51 0.82
C GLU A 46 -12.51 0.60 0.35
N LEU A 47 -12.19 1.58 -0.51
CA LEU A 47 -10.82 1.76 -0.99
C LEU A 47 -9.86 2.09 0.16
N ASN A 48 -10.30 2.95 1.10
CA ASN A 48 -9.51 3.33 2.25
C ASN A 48 -9.23 2.14 3.18
N ASP A 49 -10.23 1.30 3.45
CA ASP A 49 -10.07 0.12 4.32
C ASP A 49 -9.05 -0.87 3.75
N VAL A 50 -9.07 -1.11 2.43
CA VAL A 50 -8.09 -2.01 1.81
C VAL A 50 -6.68 -1.41 1.82
N LEU A 51 -6.55 -0.10 1.59
CA LEU A 51 -5.25 0.60 1.72
C LEU A 51 -4.74 0.59 3.17
N GLN A 52 -5.62 0.72 4.16
CA GLN A 52 -5.30 0.59 5.57
C GLN A 52 -4.83 -0.82 5.92
N TYR A 53 -5.49 -1.85 5.36
CA TYR A 53 -5.05 -3.23 5.54
C TYR A 53 -3.64 -3.49 4.94
N LEU A 54 -3.37 -2.96 3.75
CA LEU A 54 -2.02 -2.99 3.15
C LEU A 54 -0.97 -2.37 4.09
N GLY A 55 -1.29 -1.25 4.71
CA GLY A 55 -0.42 -0.56 5.67
C GLY A 55 -0.13 -1.41 6.89
N CYS A 56 -1.18 -1.89 7.55
CA CYS A 56 -1.06 -2.78 8.70
C CYS A 56 -0.19 -4.02 8.40
N PHE A 57 -0.37 -4.63 7.24
CA PHE A 57 0.42 -5.80 6.83
C PHE A 57 1.88 -5.45 6.55
N ALA A 58 2.14 -4.38 5.79
CA ALA A 58 3.50 -4.02 5.36
C ALA A 58 4.37 -3.47 6.49
N PHE A 59 3.78 -2.73 7.44
CA PHE A 59 4.49 -2.07 8.54
C PHE A 59 4.59 -2.90 9.82
N ARG A 60 4.14 -4.17 9.80
CA ARG A 60 4.30 -5.07 10.95
C ARG A 60 5.78 -5.28 11.33
N PRO A 61 6.12 -5.51 12.60
CA PRO A 61 7.51 -5.75 13.00
C PRO A 61 8.19 -6.89 12.21
N PRO A 62 9.49 -6.76 11.85
CA PRO A 62 10.32 -5.56 11.97
C PRO A 62 9.91 -4.49 10.95
N VAL A 63 9.64 -3.27 11.43
CA VAL A 63 9.14 -2.16 10.59
C VAL A 63 10.03 -1.89 9.37
N PRO A 64 11.39 -1.85 9.45
CA PRO A 64 12.24 -1.56 8.29
C PRO A 64 12.05 -2.46 7.07
N ALA A 65 11.47 -3.65 7.24
CA ALA A 65 11.19 -4.59 6.16
C ALA A 65 10.02 -4.17 5.25
N TYR A 66 9.27 -3.11 5.58
CA TYR A 66 8.19 -2.61 4.72
C TYR A 66 8.69 -2.27 3.30
N LYS A 67 9.96 -1.86 3.16
CA LYS A 67 10.58 -1.56 1.86
C LYS A 67 10.60 -2.78 0.93
N HIS A 68 10.77 -3.98 1.50
CA HIS A 68 10.68 -5.21 0.73
C HIS A 68 9.24 -5.49 0.30
N SER A 69 8.27 -5.32 1.20
CA SER A 69 6.84 -5.42 0.86
C SER A 69 6.44 -4.43 -0.25
N ALA A 70 6.98 -3.21 -0.22
CA ALA A 70 6.76 -2.21 -1.27
C ALA A 70 7.27 -2.71 -2.62
N ALA A 71 8.51 -3.22 -2.66
CA ALA A 71 9.08 -3.76 -3.88
C ALA A 71 8.31 -5.00 -4.40
N GLN A 72 7.89 -5.90 -3.50
CA GLN A 72 7.04 -7.06 -3.83
C GLN A 72 5.71 -6.61 -4.45
N PHE A 73 5.05 -5.63 -3.86
CA PHE A 73 3.77 -5.10 -4.35
C PHE A 73 3.94 -4.40 -5.71
N LEU A 74 4.96 -3.56 -5.87
CA LEU A 74 5.26 -2.90 -7.14
C LEU A 74 5.61 -3.88 -8.26
N LYS A 75 6.30 -4.98 -7.93
CA LYS A 75 6.59 -6.07 -8.88
C LYS A 75 5.32 -6.81 -9.28
N LEU A 76 4.43 -7.12 -8.34
CA LEU A 76 3.12 -7.73 -8.63
C LEU A 76 2.28 -6.87 -9.59
N ARG A 77 2.40 -5.55 -9.47
CA ARG A 77 1.77 -4.58 -10.38
C ARG A 77 2.50 -4.38 -11.71
N GLY A 78 3.64 -5.03 -11.92
CA GLY A 78 4.46 -4.88 -13.13
C GLY A 78 5.24 -3.56 -13.22
N TRP A 79 5.31 -2.76 -12.15
CA TRP A 79 5.96 -1.44 -12.17
C TRP A 79 7.49 -1.54 -12.06
N ILE A 80 8.00 -2.62 -11.48
CA ILE A 80 9.42 -2.91 -11.37
C ILE A 80 9.70 -4.38 -11.72
N ALA A 81 10.89 -4.66 -12.25
CA ALA A 81 11.27 -6.02 -12.68
C ALA A 81 11.69 -6.95 -11.53
N SER A 82 12.11 -6.39 -10.39
CA SER A 82 12.64 -7.15 -9.26
C SER A 82 12.23 -6.51 -7.94
N ASP A 83 11.93 -7.36 -6.96
CA ASP A 83 11.63 -7.04 -5.58
C ASP A 83 12.85 -7.18 -4.67
N ALA A 84 14.01 -7.59 -5.19
CA ALA A 84 15.20 -7.85 -4.40
C ALA A 84 15.72 -6.57 -3.72
N PRO A 85 15.72 -6.48 -2.38
CA PRO A 85 16.33 -5.36 -1.68
C PRO A 85 17.85 -5.57 -1.60
N HIS A 86 18.58 -4.52 -1.21
CA HIS A 86 20.01 -4.60 -0.93
C HIS A 86 20.32 -5.80 0.01
N PRO A 87 21.43 -6.55 -0.17
CA PRO A 87 21.72 -7.77 0.60
C PRO A 87 21.68 -7.60 2.13
N ASN A 88 22.07 -6.42 2.63
CA ASN A 88 22.06 -6.09 4.06
C ASN A 88 20.72 -5.54 4.58
N ALA A 89 19.71 -5.39 3.72
CA ALA A 89 18.41 -4.89 4.13
C ALA A 89 17.52 -6.01 4.70
N THR A 90 16.62 -5.64 5.60
CA THR A 90 15.65 -6.57 6.17
C THR A 90 14.69 -7.08 5.10
N ARG A 91 14.53 -8.40 5.01
CA ARG A 91 13.63 -9.07 4.08
C ARG A 91 12.35 -9.54 4.77
N ARG A 92 11.30 -9.66 3.97
CA ARG A 92 10.07 -10.37 4.29
C ARG A 92 10.13 -11.80 3.76
N PRO A 93 9.44 -12.76 4.37
CA PRO A 93 9.35 -14.11 3.83
C PRO A 93 8.56 -14.12 2.51
N ASP A 94 8.84 -15.09 1.64
CA ASP A 94 8.17 -15.23 0.33
C ASP A 94 6.66 -15.48 0.48
N SER A 95 6.22 -16.03 1.62
CA SER A 95 4.79 -16.20 1.95
C SER A 95 4.00 -14.89 1.94
N ASP A 96 4.66 -13.74 2.17
CA ASP A 96 4.02 -12.43 2.12
C ASP A 96 3.45 -12.10 0.75
N VAL A 97 4.08 -12.62 -0.33
CA VAL A 97 3.67 -12.33 -1.70
C VAL A 97 2.25 -12.78 -1.95
N LEU A 98 1.80 -13.89 -1.33
CA LEU A 98 0.42 -14.37 -1.47
C LEU A 98 -0.59 -13.40 -0.85
N VAL A 99 -0.28 -12.83 0.32
CA VAL A 99 -1.13 -11.83 0.98
C VAL A 99 -1.14 -10.53 0.17
N LEU A 100 0.02 -10.08 -0.31
CA LEU A 100 0.13 -8.89 -1.15
C LEU A 100 -0.62 -9.06 -2.47
N LYS A 101 -0.66 -10.27 -3.03
CA LYS A 101 -1.43 -10.58 -4.24
C LYS A 101 -2.94 -10.47 -3.98
N ASP A 102 -3.47 -11.07 -2.91
CA ASP A 102 -4.88 -10.93 -2.53
C ASP A 102 -5.27 -9.45 -2.31
N ILE A 103 -4.40 -8.68 -1.65
CA ILE A 103 -4.61 -7.24 -1.49
C ILE A 103 -4.63 -6.52 -2.85
N ALA A 104 -3.70 -6.85 -3.76
CA ALA A 104 -3.64 -6.25 -5.10
C ALA A 104 -4.87 -6.61 -5.96
N GLU A 105 -5.42 -7.82 -5.82
CA GLU A 105 -6.67 -8.26 -6.46
C GLU A 105 -7.86 -7.43 -5.97
N ARG A 106 -8.00 -7.25 -4.65
CA ARG A 106 -9.06 -6.42 -4.05
C ARG A 106 -8.97 -4.96 -4.46
N LEU A 107 -7.75 -4.45 -4.62
CA LEU A 107 -7.50 -3.10 -5.12
C LEU A 107 -7.69 -2.98 -6.64
N GLY A 108 -7.86 -4.09 -7.37
CA GLY A 108 -8.04 -4.11 -8.81
C GLY A 108 -6.80 -3.68 -9.60
N VAL A 109 -5.60 -3.93 -9.07
CA VAL A 109 -4.33 -3.47 -9.66
C VAL A 109 -3.43 -4.58 -10.21
N LEU A 110 -3.94 -5.81 -10.29
CA LEU A 110 -3.29 -6.87 -11.04
C LEU A 110 -3.75 -6.80 -12.51
N GLU A 111 -2.83 -6.47 -13.41
CA GLU A 111 -3.06 -6.62 -14.83
C GLU A 111 -2.86 -8.09 -15.24
N GLY A 112 -3.89 -8.70 -15.84
CA GLY A 112 -3.74 -9.80 -16.80
C GLY A 112 -2.93 -11.03 -16.37
N ILE A 113 -3.13 -11.57 -15.16
CA ILE A 113 -2.88 -13.00 -14.97
C ILE A 113 -4.19 -13.71 -15.35
N PRO A 114 -4.28 -14.33 -16.54
CA PRO A 114 -5.46 -15.14 -16.86
C PRO A 114 -5.64 -16.19 -15.75
N SER A 115 -6.88 -16.29 -15.27
CA SER A 115 -7.36 -17.34 -14.37
C SER A 115 -7.04 -18.73 -14.91
#